data_AF-A0A9P6R4J3-F1
#
_entry.id   AF-A0A9P6R4J3-F1
#
_cell.length_a   1.000
_cell.length_b   1.000
_cell.length_c   1.000
_cell.angle_alpha   90.00
_cell.angle_beta   90.00
_cell.angle_gamma   90.00
#
_symmetry.space_group_name_H-M   'P 1'
#
loop_
_entity.id
_entity.type
_entity.pdbx_description
1 polymer ?
#
loop_
_entity_poly.entity_id
_entity_poly.type
_entity_poly.pdbx_seq_one_letter_code
_entity_poly.pdbx_strand_id
1 'polypeptide(L)'
;MPVKLLRIVSSFGYTGDKAFGFDLVSKCIAGKGIRSPLGSLMFLAYYTILAGFAPSVLGETNIPIADKILKEALQDYKESAFFLYFQGRNSRLKGEIKESTAAFELASSKATVEWGSELQRLCDYELGLNCAISLEWSGAAMYFERLAKENYWSKVFFLYFKAASLEASGNKAEAVTIYQSIPGLVSRKFGGRTILVEQYVTRKVKLFEQTGFEDTNLPTLEILLIWNAFASMTPESLTTSLAQVDPQISKNRGNTSLDSLAVLKTIKGAILHQLGRHKEGAECLNWVIDLPAGKITEEKWVVPFACWEAGVGCWIEDKNLPGDKRWARAKAFWDKATGFSGYEFEFRLSIRIHAVMMRIKELS
;
A
#
# COMPACT_ATOMS: atom_id res chain seq x y z
N MET A 1 -17.34 -2.11 -8.19
CA MET A 1 -16.35 -3.19 -8.40
C MET A 1 -15.65 -2.98 -9.74
N PRO A 2 -14.37 -3.36 -9.89
CA PRO A 2 -13.66 -3.33 -11.18
C PRO A 2 -14.37 -4.12 -12.27
N VAL A 3 -14.33 -3.63 -13.52
CA VAL A 3 -15.07 -4.20 -14.68
C VAL A 3 -14.76 -5.68 -14.91
N LYS A 4 -13.48 -6.09 -14.74
CA LYS A 4 -13.06 -7.49 -14.87
C LYS A 4 -13.74 -8.42 -13.83
N LEU A 5 -14.00 -7.93 -12.61
CA LEU A 5 -14.68 -8.68 -11.56
C LEU A 5 -16.21 -8.65 -11.70
N LEU A 6 -16.77 -7.53 -12.17
CA LEU A 6 -18.20 -7.41 -12.43
C LEU A 6 -18.68 -8.43 -13.46
N ARG A 7 -17.88 -8.72 -14.51
CA ARG A 7 -18.25 -9.72 -15.52
C ARG A 7 -18.49 -11.11 -14.91
N ILE A 8 -17.62 -11.55 -14.00
CA ILE A 8 -17.71 -12.87 -13.33
C ILE A 8 -18.91 -12.93 -12.38
N VAL A 9 -19.22 -11.84 -11.67
CA VAL A 9 -20.36 -11.80 -10.73
C VAL A 9 -21.69 -11.66 -11.48
N SER A 10 -21.70 -10.90 -12.58
CA SER A 10 -22.89 -10.69 -13.42
C SER A 10 -23.32 -11.96 -14.16
N SER A 11 -22.41 -12.87 -14.48
CA SER A 11 -22.75 -14.17 -15.09
C SER A 11 -23.54 -15.10 -14.17
N PHE A 12 -23.60 -14.80 -12.86
CA PHE A 12 -24.47 -15.49 -11.89
C PHE A 12 -25.74 -14.69 -11.56
N GLY A 13 -26.06 -13.64 -12.33
CA GLY A 13 -27.28 -12.84 -12.15
C GLY A 13 -27.26 -11.81 -11.02
N TYR A 14 -26.12 -11.61 -10.36
CA TYR A 14 -25.99 -10.62 -9.29
C TYR A 14 -25.55 -9.25 -9.83
N THR A 15 -26.44 -8.26 -9.77
CA THR A 15 -26.10 -6.84 -9.88
C THR A 15 -26.07 -6.24 -8.47
N GLY A 16 -24.89 -6.01 -7.91
CA GLY A 16 -24.78 -5.45 -6.57
C GLY A 16 -25.22 -3.98 -6.52
N ASP A 17 -26.23 -3.66 -5.71
CA ASP A 17 -26.63 -2.28 -5.38
C ASP A 17 -25.91 -1.82 -4.09
N LYS A 18 -24.91 -0.96 -4.27
CA LYS A 18 -24.14 -0.38 -3.14
C LYS A 18 -25.03 0.47 -2.23
N ALA A 19 -25.95 1.27 -2.78
CA ALA A 19 -26.77 2.18 -2.00
C ALA A 19 -27.73 1.40 -1.11
N PHE A 20 -28.40 0.40 -1.68
CA PHE A 20 -29.28 -0.50 -0.92
C PHE A 20 -28.51 -1.28 0.15
N GLY A 21 -27.33 -1.82 -0.18
CA GLY A 21 -26.48 -2.49 0.80
C GLY A 21 -26.07 -1.58 1.96
N PHE A 22 -25.69 -0.34 1.67
CA PHE A 22 -25.32 0.63 2.70
C PHE A 22 -26.51 1.00 3.60
N ASP A 23 -27.71 1.16 3.03
CA ASP A 23 -28.93 1.42 3.79
C ASP A 23 -29.25 0.27 4.77
N LEU A 24 -29.19 -0.98 4.32
CA LEU A 24 -29.42 -2.14 5.18
C LEU A 24 -28.45 -2.22 6.35
N VAL A 25 -27.18 -1.90 6.12
CA VAL A 25 -26.13 -1.93 7.16
C VAL A 25 -26.32 -0.79 8.15
N SER A 26 -26.69 0.39 7.65
CA SER A 26 -26.99 1.55 8.49
C SER A 26 -28.20 1.26 9.40
N LYS A 27 -29.25 0.63 8.86
CA LYS A 27 -30.41 0.16 9.63
C LYS A 27 -30.02 -0.90 10.67
N CYS A 28 -29.13 -1.83 10.32
CA CYS A 28 -28.61 -2.84 11.25
C CYS A 28 -27.91 -2.19 12.46
N ILE A 29 -27.05 -1.20 12.20
CA ILE A 29 -26.32 -0.47 13.24
C ILE A 29 -27.31 0.30 14.13
N ALA A 30 -28.22 1.05 13.52
CA ALA A 30 -29.23 1.86 14.21
C ALA A 30 -30.18 1.03 15.09
N GLY A 31 -30.47 -0.21 14.69
CA GLY A 31 -31.30 -1.13 15.46
C GLY A 31 -30.67 -1.63 16.76
N LYS A 32 -29.36 -1.40 16.99
CA LYS A 32 -28.60 -1.78 18.21
C LYS A 32 -28.79 -3.25 18.66
N GLY A 33 -29.15 -4.14 17.73
CA GLY A 33 -29.29 -5.56 17.99
C GLY A 33 -27.95 -6.30 17.95
N ILE A 34 -27.97 -7.62 18.13
CA ILE A 34 -26.76 -8.47 18.16
C ILE A 34 -25.87 -8.38 16.90
N ARG A 35 -26.44 -7.96 15.75
CA ARG A 35 -25.72 -7.78 14.48
C ARG A 35 -25.12 -6.38 14.31
N SER A 36 -25.50 -5.41 15.15
CA SER A 36 -25.03 -4.02 15.05
C SER A 36 -23.50 -3.92 15.05
N PRO A 37 -22.75 -4.63 15.92
CA PRO A 37 -21.28 -4.57 15.91
C PRO A 37 -20.67 -5.08 14.61
N LEU A 38 -21.26 -6.12 14.00
CA LEU A 38 -20.82 -6.63 12.69
C LEU A 38 -21.06 -5.61 11.58
N GLY A 39 -22.17 -4.86 11.65
CA GLY A 39 -22.43 -3.74 10.75
C GLY A 39 -21.36 -2.66 10.87
N SER A 40 -21.03 -2.25 12.10
CA SER A 40 -19.97 -1.27 12.35
C SER A 40 -18.61 -1.76 11.85
N LEU A 41 -18.24 -3.01 12.15
CA LEU A 41 -16.98 -3.61 11.65
C LEU A 41 -16.92 -3.66 10.12
N MET A 42 -18.04 -3.94 9.44
CA MET A 42 -18.08 -3.95 7.99
C MET A 42 -17.87 -2.56 7.39
N PHE A 43 -18.47 -1.52 7.97
CA PHE A 43 -18.18 -0.15 7.56
C PHE A 43 -16.75 0.27 7.87
N LEU A 44 -16.20 -0.11 9.03
CA LEU A 44 -14.80 0.16 9.34
C LEU A 44 -13.85 -0.52 8.35
N ALA A 45 -14.12 -1.78 8.00
CA ALA A 45 -13.38 -2.48 6.96
C ALA A 45 -13.48 -1.73 5.64
N TYR A 46 -14.69 -1.36 5.19
CA TYR A 46 -14.89 -0.62 3.95
C TYR A 46 -14.10 0.70 3.93
N TYR A 47 -14.29 1.58 4.93
CA TYR A 47 -13.72 2.92 4.93
C TYR A 47 -12.20 2.90 5.13
N THR A 48 -11.69 2.11 6.07
CA THR A 48 -10.24 2.09 6.38
C THR A 48 -9.42 1.29 5.37
N ILE A 49 -9.93 0.18 4.81
CA ILE A 49 -9.20 -0.60 3.81
C ILE A 49 -9.13 0.17 2.49
N LEU A 50 -10.25 0.74 2.02
CA LEU A 50 -10.25 1.54 0.80
C LEU A 50 -9.37 2.78 0.94
N ALA A 51 -9.46 3.49 2.08
CA ALA A 51 -8.58 4.62 2.34
C ALA A 51 -7.10 4.20 2.34
N GLY A 52 -6.76 3.01 2.84
CA GLY A 52 -5.40 2.47 2.77
C GLY A 52 -4.88 2.22 1.35
N PHE A 53 -5.74 2.05 0.34
CA PHE A 53 -5.31 1.95 -1.05
C PHE A 53 -4.98 3.32 -1.66
N ALA A 54 -5.70 4.38 -1.27
CA ALA A 54 -5.55 5.73 -1.80
C ALA A 54 -5.69 6.82 -0.70
N PRO A 55 -4.79 6.84 0.29
CA PRO A 55 -4.90 7.70 1.48
C PRO A 55 -5.02 9.18 1.16
N SER A 56 -4.21 9.71 0.23
CA SER A 56 -4.24 11.14 -0.12
C SER A 56 -5.54 11.60 -0.79
N VAL A 57 -6.36 10.69 -1.34
CA VAL A 57 -7.62 11.02 -2.03
C VAL A 57 -8.83 10.70 -1.17
N LEU A 58 -8.83 9.51 -0.54
CA LEU A 58 -9.97 8.99 0.21
C LEU A 58 -9.89 9.31 1.69
N GLY A 59 -8.72 9.66 2.21
CA GLY A 59 -8.51 9.93 3.63
C GLY A 59 -9.40 11.06 4.13
N GLU A 60 -9.49 12.16 3.38
CA GLU A 60 -10.29 13.35 3.74
C GLU A 60 -11.75 13.02 4.07
N THR A 61 -12.36 12.07 3.36
CA THR A 61 -13.74 11.65 3.59
C THR A 61 -13.88 10.42 4.47
N ASN A 62 -13.03 9.42 4.30
CA ASN A 62 -13.23 8.13 4.94
C ASN A 62 -12.77 8.14 6.41
N ILE A 63 -11.69 8.87 6.73
CA ILE A 63 -11.15 8.91 8.09
C ILE A 63 -12.19 9.50 9.08
N PRO A 64 -12.86 10.64 8.81
CA PRO A 64 -13.87 11.17 9.72
C PRO A 64 -15.06 10.23 9.94
N ILE A 65 -15.47 9.51 8.89
CA ILE A 65 -16.57 8.52 8.99
C ILE A 65 -16.14 7.35 9.88
N ALA A 66 -14.94 6.81 9.65
CA ALA A 66 -14.40 5.73 10.47
C ALA A 66 -14.21 6.17 11.94
N ASP A 67 -13.74 7.39 12.19
CA ASP A 67 -13.59 7.94 13.54
C ASP A 67 -14.93 8.03 14.27
N LYS A 68 -16.01 8.46 13.59
CA LYS A 68 -17.35 8.49 14.18
C LYS A 68 -17.80 7.09 14.59
N ILE A 69 -17.66 6.10 13.70
CA ILE A 69 -18.05 4.72 13.96
C ILE A 69 -17.23 4.12 15.12
N LEU A 70 -15.91 4.35 15.12
CA LEU A 70 -15.03 3.89 16.21
C LEU A 70 -15.40 4.53 17.54
N LYS A 71 -15.66 5.85 17.57
CA LYS A 71 -16.04 6.57 18.79
C LYS A 71 -17.34 6.04 19.40
N GLU A 72 -18.32 5.68 18.57
CA GLU A 72 -19.57 5.07 19.03
C GLU A 72 -19.35 3.62 19.49
N ALA A 73 -18.70 2.79 18.67
CA ALA A 73 -18.49 1.38 18.98
C ALA A 73 -17.61 1.15 20.23
N LEU A 74 -16.55 1.94 20.41
CA LEU A 74 -15.65 1.79 21.55
C LEU A 74 -16.25 2.28 22.87
N GLN A 75 -17.42 2.95 22.88
CA GLN A 75 -18.14 3.20 24.14
C GLN A 75 -18.67 1.90 24.74
N ASP A 76 -19.22 1.04 23.88
CA ASP A 76 -19.86 -0.22 24.27
C ASP A 76 -18.88 -1.41 24.24
N TYR A 77 -17.85 -1.35 23.38
CA TYR A 77 -16.93 -2.46 23.11
C TYR A 77 -15.45 -2.08 23.34
N LYS A 78 -15.15 -1.46 24.48
CA LYS A 78 -13.82 -0.90 24.82
C LYS A 78 -12.64 -1.86 24.64
N GLU A 79 -12.84 -3.14 24.91
CA GLU A 79 -11.79 -4.16 24.85
C GLU A 79 -11.85 -5.06 23.60
N SER A 80 -12.70 -4.71 22.63
CA SER A 80 -12.84 -5.52 21.41
C SER A 80 -11.59 -5.43 20.55
N ALA A 81 -10.90 -6.57 20.39
CA ALA A 81 -9.72 -6.69 19.55
C ALA A 81 -9.98 -6.22 18.09
N PHE A 82 -11.19 -6.46 17.55
CA PHE A 82 -11.53 -6.03 16.18
C PHE A 82 -11.69 -4.52 16.07
N PHE A 83 -12.36 -3.86 17.02
CA PHE A 83 -12.49 -2.41 16.98
C PHE A 83 -11.15 -1.72 17.23
N LEU A 84 -10.31 -2.27 18.11
CA LEU A 84 -8.94 -1.81 18.34
C LEU A 84 -8.05 -1.97 17.10
N TYR A 85 -8.18 -3.08 16.37
CA TYR A 85 -7.49 -3.26 15.09
C TYR A 85 -7.88 -2.17 14.08
N PHE A 86 -9.17 -1.86 13.94
CA PHE A 86 -9.62 -0.78 13.06
C PHE A 86 -9.25 0.62 13.56
N GLN A 87 -9.16 0.83 14.88
CA GLN A 87 -8.59 2.04 15.46
C GLN A 87 -7.12 2.22 15.03
N GLY A 88 -6.32 1.15 15.11
CA GLY A 88 -4.94 1.16 14.65
C GLY A 88 -4.82 1.54 13.18
N ARG A 89 -5.66 0.96 12.31
CA ARG A 89 -5.70 1.31 10.88
C ARG A 89 -6.05 2.78 10.66
N ASN A 90 -7.06 3.29 11.37
CA ASN A 90 -7.52 4.67 11.18
C ASN A 90 -6.51 5.71 11.69
N SER A 91 -5.83 5.44 12.81
CA SER A 91 -4.74 6.29 13.31
C SER A 91 -3.56 6.34 12.34
N ARG A 92 -3.16 5.23 11.72
CA ARG A 92 -2.12 5.28 10.67
C ARG A 92 -2.52 6.15 9.48
N LEU A 93 -3.78 6.09 9.05
CA LEU A 93 -4.26 6.93 7.95
C LEU A 93 -4.18 8.43 8.28
N LYS A 94 -4.19 8.79 9.57
CA LYS A 94 -3.97 10.15 10.08
C LYS A 94 -2.50 10.53 10.23
N GLY A 95 -1.57 9.60 10.00
CA GLY A 95 -0.14 9.77 10.30
C GLY A 95 0.22 9.62 11.78
N GLU A 96 -0.75 9.21 12.62
CA GLU A 96 -0.61 8.97 14.06
C GLU A 96 0.00 7.57 14.29
N ILE A 97 1.27 7.37 13.93
CA ILE A 97 1.88 6.03 13.90
C ILE A 97 2.04 5.44 15.30
N LYS A 98 2.31 6.25 16.32
CA LYS A 98 2.47 5.76 17.71
C LYS A 98 1.14 5.24 18.26
N GLU A 99 0.07 5.98 18.03
CA GLU A 99 -1.30 5.63 18.39
C GLU A 99 -1.75 4.39 17.62
N SER A 100 -1.39 4.31 16.34
CA SER A 100 -1.64 3.13 15.50
C SER A 100 -0.98 1.87 16.08
N THR A 101 0.31 1.95 16.41
CA THR A 101 1.07 0.85 17.01
C THR A 101 0.47 0.40 18.34
N ALA A 102 0.19 1.33 19.25
CA ALA A 102 -0.40 1.01 20.55
C ALA A 102 -1.77 0.31 20.40
N ALA A 103 -2.60 0.74 19.44
CA ALA A 103 -3.89 0.12 19.18
C ALA A 103 -3.75 -1.31 18.61
N PHE A 104 -2.78 -1.57 17.73
CA PHE A 104 -2.53 -2.92 17.21
C PHE A 104 -1.95 -3.86 18.28
N GLU A 105 -1.05 -3.38 19.13
CA GLU A 105 -0.53 -4.14 20.27
C GLU A 105 -1.64 -4.49 21.26
N LEU A 106 -2.50 -3.53 21.57
CA LEU A 106 -3.67 -3.77 22.43
C LEU A 106 -4.65 -4.74 21.77
N ALA A 107 -4.94 -4.59 20.47
CA ALA A 107 -5.78 -5.53 19.72
C ALA A 107 -5.22 -6.96 19.77
N SER A 108 -3.91 -7.12 19.55
CA SER A 108 -3.23 -8.40 19.56
C SER A 108 -3.29 -9.06 20.95
N SER A 109 -3.09 -8.30 22.02
CA SER A 109 -3.16 -8.81 23.40
C SER A 109 -4.57 -9.19 23.86
N LYS A 110 -5.61 -8.61 23.25
CA LYS A 110 -7.02 -8.96 23.51
C LYS A 110 -7.52 -10.15 22.68
N ALA A 111 -6.75 -10.59 21.69
CA ALA A 111 -7.06 -11.77 20.90
C ALA A 111 -6.50 -13.02 21.61
N THR A 112 -7.33 -14.03 21.90
CA THR A 112 -6.86 -15.27 22.56
C THR A 112 -6.33 -16.27 21.54
N VAL A 113 -5.52 -17.24 21.97
CA VAL A 113 -4.89 -18.21 21.06
C VAL A 113 -5.94 -19.08 20.34
N GLU A 114 -7.08 -19.36 20.99
CA GLU A 114 -8.11 -20.27 20.48
C GLU A 114 -8.83 -19.74 19.24
N TRP A 115 -9.05 -18.42 19.12
CA TRP A 115 -9.79 -17.82 18.00
C TRP A 115 -9.06 -16.64 17.34
N GLY A 116 -8.08 -16.06 18.03
CA GLY A 116 -7.49 -14.77 17.71
C GLY A 116 -6.22 -14.83 16.86
N SER A 117 -5.67 -16.02 16.58
CA SER A 117 -4.39 -16.17 15.87
C SER A 117 -4.35 -15.45 14.51
N GLU A 118 -5.45 -15.46 13.75
CA GLU A 118 -5.51 -14.72 12.48
C GLU A 118 -5.47 -13.21 12.70
N LEU A 119 -6.18 -12.70 13.72
CA LEU A 119 -6.13 -11.29 14.06
C LEU A 119 -4.74 -10.87 14.57
N GLN A 120 -4.05 -11.74 15.32
CA GLN A 120 -2.69 -11.50 15.77
C GLN A 120 -1.71 -11.40 14.60
N ARG A 121 -1.83 -12.28 13.59
CA ARG A 121 -1.03 -12.18 12.35
C ARG A 121 -1.33 -10.91 11.56
N LEU A 122 -2.61 -10.51 11.49
CA LEU A 122 -2.97 -9.23 10.91
C LEU A 122 -2.33 -8.07 11.69
N CYS A 123 -2.37 -8.08 13.02
CA CYS A 123 -1.70 -7.08 13.84
C CYS A 123 -0.18 -7.07 13.60
N ASP A 124 0.48 -8.23 13.58
CA ASP A 124 1.92 -8.34 13.31
C ASP A 124 2.29 -7.78 11.94
N TYR A 125 1.45 -8.00 10.92
CA TYR A 125 1.62 -7.41 9.60
C TYR A 125 1.52 -5.88 9.65
N GLU A 126 0.51 -5.34 10.33
CA GLU A 126 0.31 -3.90 10.45
C GLU A 126 1.41 -3.23 11.30
N LEU A 127 1.89 -3.90 12.35
CA LEU A 127 3.00 -3.44 13.20
C LEU A 127 4.32 -3.41 12.43
N GLY A 128 4.63 -4.46 11.66
CA GLY A 128 5.79 -4.46 10.77
C GLY A 128 5.75 -3.33 9.74
N LEU A 129 4.56 -3.04 9.20
CA LEU A 129 4.36 -1.91 8.29
C LEU A 129 4.52 -0.55 9.00
N ASN A 130 4.00 -0.39 10.22
CA ASN A 130 4.20 0.82 11.03
C ASN A 130 5.69 1.06 11.29
N CYS A 131 6.45 0.02 11.66
CA CYS A 131 7.90 0.11 11.79
C CYS A 131 8.56 0.60 10.48
N ALA A 132 8.19 0.00 9.33
CA ALA A 132 8.73 0.41 8.04
C ALA A 132 8.38 1.86 7.65
N ILE A 133 7.16 2.32 7.94
CA ILE A 133 6.71 3.71 7.73
C ILE A 133 7.52 4.69 8.60
N SER A 134 7.85 4.30 9.82
CA SER A 134 8.70 5.08 10.72
C SER A 134 10.21 4.90 10.48
N LEU A 135 10.62 4.14 9.47
CA LEU A 135 12.03 3.78 9.19
C LEU A 135 12.71 2.97 10.30
N GLU A 136 11.93 2.34 11.18
CA GLU A 136 12.39 1.46 12.27
C GLU A 136 12.65 0.04 11.74
N TRP A 137 13.70 -0.09 10.94
CA TRP A 137 13.94 -1.29 10.13
C TRP A 137 14.17 -2.57 10.93
N SER A 138 14.83 -2.50 12.09
CA SER A 138 15.05 -3.67 12.96
C SER A 138 13.71 -4.25 13.46
N GLY A 139 12.76 -3.38 13.84
CA GLY A 139 11.42 -3.80 14.24
C GLY A 139 10.64 -4.40 13.07
N ALA A 140 10.71 -3.80 11.90
CA ALA A 140 10.09 -4.34 10.68
C ALA A 140 10.62 -5.75 10.35
N ALA A 141 11.94 -5.95 10.41
CA ALA A 141 12.58 -7.25 10.17
C ALA A 141 12.09 -8.33 11.15
N MET A 142 11.93 -7.99 12.44
CA MET A 142 11.41 -8.90 13.46
C MET A 142 9.98 -9.36 13.13
N TYR A 143 9.06 -8.44 12.84
CA TYR A 143 7.67 -8.79 12.55
C TYR A 143 7.54 -9.62 11.25
N PHE A 144 8.25 -9.25 10.20
CA PHE A 144 8.21 -10.01 8.95
C PHE A 144 8.88 -11.38 9.07
N GLU A 145 9.91 -11.53 9.92
CA GLU A 145 10.45 -12.86 10.24
C GLU A 145 9.39 -13.76 10.88
N ARG A 146 8.65 -13.24 11.87
CA ARG A 146 7.60 -14.00 12.55
C ARG A 146 6.55 -14.50 11.57
N LEU A 147 6.04 -13.61 10.70
CA LEU A 147 5.06 -13.97 9.68
C LEU A 147 5.60 -14.99 8.66
N ALA A 148 6.89 -14.90 8.31
CA ALA A 148 7.55 -15.86 7.44
C ALA A 148 7.67 -17.25 8.10
N LYS A 149 8.00 -17.32 9.40
CA LYS A 149 8.09 -18.56 10.18
C LYS A 149 6.74 -19.26 10.27
N GLU A 150 5.66 -18.50 10.42
CA GLU A 150 4.29 -19.01 10.43
C GLU A 150 3.74 -19.35 9.04
N ASN A 151 4.51 -19.12 7.98
CA ASN A 151 4.11 -19.30 6.59
C ASN A 151 2.80 -18.54 6.25
N TYR A 152 2.60 -17.37 6.87
CA TYR A 152 1.45 -16.52 6.61
C TYR A 152 1.52 -15.93 5.19
N TRP A 153 0.36 -15.77 4.52
CA TRP A 153 0.16 -15.19 3.17
C TRP A 153 1.21 -15.44 2.07
N SER A 154 2.42 -14.88 2.14
CA SER A 154 3.55 -15.24 1.28
C SER A 154 4.85 -15.20 2.09
N LYS A 155 5.39 -16.38 2.39
CA LYS A 155 6.65 -16.54 3.13
C LYS A 155 7.81 -15.82 2.45
N VAL A 156 7.94 -15.95 1.12
CA VAL A 156 9.04 -15.34 0.38
C VAL A 156 8.93 -13.82 0.33
N PHE A 157 7.71 -13.26 0.29
CA PHE A 157 7.54 -11.82 0.42
C PHE A 157 7.98 -11.31 1.79
N PHE A 158 7.62 -12.00 2.86
CA PHE A 158 8.03 -11.61 4.20
C PHE A 158 9.54 -11.77 4.43
N LEU A 159 10.18 -12.82 3.89
CA LEU A 159 11.64 -12.94 3.90
C LEU A 159 12.32 -11.84 3.07
N TYR A 160 11.76 -11.49 1.92
CA TYR A 160 12.26 -10.38 1.10
C TYR A 160 12.19 -9.05 1.85
N PHE A 161 11.05 -8.76 2.49
CA PHE A 161 10.91 -7.53 3.27
C PHE A 161 11.83 -7.53 4.50
N LYS A 162 11.97 -8.66 5.20
CA LYS A 162 12.97 -8.83 6.27
C LYS A 162 14.38 -8.49 5.78
N ALA A 163 14.81 -9.09 4.67
CA ALA A 163 16.13 -8.86 4.10
C ALA A 163 16.35 -7.39 3.71
N ALA A 164 15.35 -6.78 3.05
CA ALA A 164 15.38 -5.36 2.70
C ALA A 164 15.50 -4.46 3.94
N SER A 165 14.78 -4.78 5.03
CA SER A 165 14.89 -4.06 6.29
C SER A 165 16.26 -4.24 6.96
N LEU A 166 16.82 -5.44 6.99
CA LEU A 166 18.17 -5.69 7.52
C LEU A 166 19.25 -4.92 6.74
N GLU A 167 19.13 -4.87 5.42
CA GLU A 167 20.01 -4.08 4.57
C GLU A 167 19.91 -2.59 4.89
N ALA A 168 18.69 -2.07 5.04
CA ALA A 168 18.45 -0.67 5.38
C ALA A 168 18.94 -0.30 6.80
N SER A 169 19.04 -1.27 7.72
CA SER A 169 19.68 -1.08 9.04
C SER A 169 21.19 -1.32 9.04
N GLY A 170 21.82 -1.55 7.87
CA GLY A 170 23.26 -1.73 7.72
C GLY A 170 23.76 -3.18 7.84
N ASN A 171 22.89 -4.16 8.04
CA ASN A 171 23.24 -5.58 8.11
C ASN A 171 23.10 -6.27 6.74
N LYS A 172 23.95 -5.84 5.80
CA LYS A 172 23.89 -6.31 4.40
C LYS A 172 24.24 -7.79 4.25
N ALA A 173 25.19 -8.31 5.05
CA ALA A 173 25.63 -9.71 4.94
C ALA A 173 24.49 -10.70 5.24
N GLU A 174 23.72 -10.45 6.30
CA GLU A 174 22.55 -11.28 6.64
C GLU A 174 21.45 -11.13 5.58
N ALA A 175 21.20 -9.90 5.11
CA ALA A 175 20.23 -9.64 4.05
C ALA A 175 20.54 -10.45 2.77
N VAL A 176 21.79 -10.46 2.33
CA VAL A 176 22.24 -11.25 1.15
C VAL A 176 21.98 -12.73 1.34
N THR A 177 22.28 -13.27 2.51
CA THR A 177 22.02 -14.70 2.82
C THR A 177 20.54 -15.03 2.69
N ILE A 178 19.67 -14.14 3.18
CA ILE A 178 18.22 -14.32 3.06
C ILE A 178 17.77 -14.21 1.60
N TYR A 179 18.23 -13.20 0.85
CA TYR A 179 17.90 -13.06 -0.57
C TYR A 179 18.25 -14.31 -1.38
N GLN A 180 19.45 -14.86 -1.17
CA GLN A 180 19.92 -16.07 -1.86
C GLN A 180 19.07 -17.32 -1.53
N SER A 181 18.42 -17.37 -0.36
CA SER A 181 17.55 -18.48 0.01
C SER A 181 16.18 -18.46 -0.70
N ILE A 182 15.73 -17.29 -1.15
CA ILE A 182 14.36 -17.08 -1.63
C ILE A 182 13.98 -17.95 -2.83
N PRO A 183 14.81 -18.10 -3.89
CA PRO A 183 14.43 -18.90 -5.06
C PRO A 183 14.02 -20.34 -4.72
N GLY A 184 14.64 -20.94 -3.71
CA GLY A 184 14.33 -22.30 -3.24
C GLY A 184 13.06 -22.41 -2.40
N LEU A 185 12.43 -21.30 -2.02
CA LEU A 185 11.26 -21.24 -1.13
C LEU A 185 9.97 -20.82 -1.85
N VAL A 186 10.05 -20.41 -3.11
CA VAL A 186 8.90 -20.03 -3.94
C VAL A 186 8.00 -21.25 -4.13
N SER A 187 6.75 -21.14 -3.71
CA SER A 187 5.86 -22.30 -3.66
C SER A 187 4.39 -21.97 -3.90
N ARG A 188 3.95 -20.73 -3.69
CA ARG A 188 2.51 -20.42 -3.73
C ARG A 188 2.03 -20.24 -5.15
N LYS A 189 1.05 -21.05 -5.52
CA LYS A 189 0.39 -21.01 -6.83
C LYS A 189 -1.10 -20.72 -6.69
N PHE A 190 -1.64 -19.95 -7.62
CA PHE A 190 -3.08 -19.75 -7.81
C PHE A 190 -3.41 -20.03 -9.28
N GLY A 191 -4.38 -20.91 -9.54
CA GLY A 191 -4.69 -21.36 -10.90
C GLY A 191 -3.47 -22.00 -11.62
N GLY A 192 -2.61 -22.69 -10.87
CA GLY A 192 -1.39 -23.32 -11.40
C GLY A 192 -0.21 -22.37 -11.65
N ARG A 193 -0.36 -21.06 -11.47
CA ARG A 193 0.69 -20.04 -11.67
C ARG A 193 1.15 -19.47 -10.34
N THR A 194 2.44 -19.17 -10.21
CA THR A 194 2.99 -18.46 -9.04
C THR A 194 2.24 -17.16 -8.80
N ILE A 195 1.91 -16.83 -7.55
CA ILE A 195 1.20 -15.56 -7.27
C ILE A 195 2.09 -14.36 -7.59
N LEU A 196 1.48 -13.25 -8.01
CA LEU A 196 2.22 -12.11 -8.58
C LEU A 196 3.26 -11.50 -7.63
N VAL A 197 2.99 -11.48 -6.32
CA VAL A 197 3.96 -10.98 -5.34
C VAL A 197 5.21 -11.85 -5.26
N GLU A 198 5.08 -13.18 -5.38
CA GLU A 198 6.24 -14.08 -5.40
C GLU A 198 7.01 -13.95 -6.71
N GLN A 199 6.32 -13.75 -7.85
CA GLN A 199 6.98 -13.45 -9.13
C GLN A 199 7.83 -12.18 -9.06
N TYR A 200 7.26 -11.10 -8.49
CA TYR A 200 7.98 -9.85 -8.23
C TYR A 200 9.23 -10.10 -7.39
N VAL A 201 9.09 -10.76 -6.24
CA VAL A 201 10.21 -11.05 -5.34
C VAL A 201 11.31 -11.86 -6.03
N THR A 202 10.94 -12.93 -6.75
CA THR A 202 11.90 -13.75 -7.51
C THR A 202 12.65 -12.92 -8.54
N ARG A 203 11.95 -12.05 -9.27
CA ARG A 203 12.56 -11.16 -10.25
C ARG A 203 13.53 -10.16 -9.61
N LYS A 204 13.14 -9.53 -8.48
CA LYS A 204 14.02 -8.60 -7.75
C LYS A 204 15.28 -9.27 -7.26
N VAL A 205 15.18 -10.44 -6.64
CA VAL A 205 16.35 -11.20 -6.16
C VAL A 205 17.28 -11.56 -7.31
N LYS A 206 16.73 -11.99 -8.46
CA LYS A 206 17.53 -12.27 -9.66
C LYS A 206 18.25 -11.02 -10.19
N LEU A 207 17.62 -9.85 -10.13
CA LEU A 207 18.26 -8.60 -10.50
C LEU A 207 19.40 -8.24 -9.55
N PHE A 208 19.23 -8.44 -8.24
CA PHE A 208 20.27 -8.19 -7.25
C PHE A 208 21.47 -9.13 -7.44
N GLU A 209 21.21 -10.38 -7.79
CA GLU A 209 22.25 -11.37 -8.08
C GLU A 209 23.15 -10.95 -9.25
N GLN A 210 22.61 -10.29 -10.28
CA GLN A 210 23.37 -9.79 -11.43
C GLN A 210 24.42 -8.74 -11.04
N THR A 211 24.20 -8.02 -9.94
CA THR A 211 25.15 -7.03 -9.40
C THR A 211 25.91 -7.57 -8.19
N GLY A 212 25.91 -8.89 -7.95
CA GLY A 212 26.52 -9.48 -6.74
C GLY A 212 25.92 -8.97 -5.43
N PHE A 213 24.66 -8.52 -5.46
CA PHE A 213 23.95 -7.85 -4.36
C PHE A 213 24.59 -6.52 -3.90
N GLU A 214 25.50 -5.94 -4.69
CA GLU A 214 26.09 -4.64 -4.36
C GLU A 214 25.06 -3.50 -4.44
N ASP A 215 24.13 -3.57 -5.39
CA ASP A 215 23.12 -2.53 -5.63
C ASP A 215 21.69 -3.06 -5.70
N THR A 216 20.96 -2.96 -4.59
CA THR A 216 19.56 -3.39 -4.49
C THR A 216 18.55 -2.26 -4.75
N ASN A 217 19.03 -1.01 -4.87
CA ASN A 217 18.25 0.20 -5.19
C ASN A 217 17.07 0.47 -4.24
N LEU A 218 17.32 0.42 -2.92
CA LEU A 218 16.36 0.80 -1.86
C LEU A 218 15.06 -0.04 -1.87
N PRO A 219 15.15 -1.37 -1.73
CA PRO A 219 13.99 -2.26 -1.81
C PRO A 219 12.90 -1.95 -0.78
N THR A 220 13.25 -1.41 0.40
CA THR A 220 12.27 -0.99 1.41
C THR A 220 11.40 0.17 0.92
N LEU A 221 11.99 1.20 0.30
CA LEU A 221 11.24 2.34 -0.24
C LEU A 221 10.41 1.95 -1.46
N GLU A 222 10.89 1.01 -2.27
CA GLU A 222 10.11 0.44 -3.37
C GLU A 222 8.86 -0.29 -2.86
N ILE A 223 8.97 -1.09 -1.79
CA ILE A 223 7.81 -1.71 -1.15
C ILE A 223 6.85 -0.65 -0.60
N LEU A 224 7.35 0.40 0.07
CA LEU A 224 6.50 1.47 0.61
C LEU A 224 5.75 2.23 -0.50
N LEU A 225 6.39 2.47 -1.65
CA LEU A 225 5.73 2.99 -2.86
C LEU A 225 4.63 2.04 -3.35
N ILE A 226 4.96 0.77 -3.54
CA ILE A 226 4.01 -0.24 -4.02
C ILE A 226 2.83 -0.36 -3.06
N TRP A 227 3.02 -0.14 -1.76
CA TRP A 227 1.95 -0.16 -0.76
C TRP A 227 1.21 1.17 -0.58
N ASN A 228 1.67 2.27 -1.19
CA ASN A 228 1.15 3.64 -1.02
C ASN A 228 1.24 4.10 0.44
N ALA A 229 2.37 3.80 1.07
CA ALA A 229 2.61 4.04 2.49
C ALA A 229 3.20 5.43 2.77
N PHE A 230 3.77 6.11 1.76
CA PHE A 230 4.39 7.43 1.93
C PHE A 230 3.41 8.49 2.48
N ALA A 231 2.12 8.40 2.16
CA ALA A 231 1.11 9.31 2.67
C ALA A 231 0.88 9.22 4.19
N SER A 232 1.32 8.13 4.83
CA SER A 232 1.26 7.96 6.29
C SER A 232 2.60 8.27 6.99
N MET A 233 3.64 8.61 6.24
CA MET A 233 4.95 8.94 6.81
C MET A 233 4.98 10.39 7.31
N THR A 234 5.78 10.63 8.34
CA THR A 234 6.03 12.00 8.83
C THR A 234 6.91 12.77 7.82
N PRO A 235 6.86 14.12 7.82
CA PRO A 235 7.76 14.92 6.99
C PRO A 235 9.25 14.62 7.23
N GLU A 236 9.63 14.27 8.47
CA GLU A 236 10.99 13.86 8.82
C GLU A 236 11.38 12.55 8.15
N SER A 237 10.56 11.49 8.29
CA SER A 237 10.83 10.20 7.65
C SER A 237 10.85 10.31 6.12
N LEU A 238 9.97 11.15 5.54
CA LEU A 238 9.97 11.44 4.10
C LEU A 238 11.26 12.14 3.66
N THR A 239 11.72 13.13 4.42
CA THR A 239 12.98 13.85 4.14
C THR A 239 14.20 12.93 4.24
N THR A 240 14.26 12.09 5.28
CA THR A 240 15.30 11.06 5.45
C THR A 240 15.29 10.05 4.30
N SER A 241 14.10 9.66 3.82
CA SER A 241 13.97 8.77 2.66
C SER A 241 14.45 9.46 1.38
N LEU A 242 14.09 10.72 1.17
CA LEU A 242 14.54 11.50 0.00
C LEU A 242 16.06 11.62 -0.06
N ALA A 243 16.71 11.85 1.09
CA ALA A 243 18.16 11.93 1.21
C ALA A 243 18.88 10.62 0.82
N GLN A 244 18.22 9.47 0.93
CA GLN A 244 18.74 8.19 0.47
C GLN A 244 18.57 7.99 -1.04
N VAL A 245 17.49 8.52 -1.61
CA VAL A 245 17.13 8.33 -3.03
C VAL A 245 18.05 9.12 -3.97
N ASP A 246 18.42 10.35 -3.60
CA ASP A 246 19.23 11.24 -4.46
C ASP A 246 20.64 10.71 -4.81
N PRO A 247 21.42 10.17 -3.85
CA PRO A 247 22.68 9.50 -4.14
C PRO A 247 22.49 8.29 -5.06
N GLN A 248 21.43 7.51 -4.86
CA GLN A 248 21.15 6.32 -5.68
C GLN A 248 20.81 6.71 -7.12
N ILE A 249 19.99 7.74 -7.34
CA ILE A 249 19.73 8.28 -8.68
C ILE A 249 21.04 8.72 -9.34
N SER A 250 21.90 9.42 -8.60
CA SER A 250 23.17 9.93 -9.13
C SER A 250 24.12 8.79 -9.53
N LYS A 251 24.23 7.75 -8.69
CA LYS A 251 24.98 6.53 -8.98
C LYS A 251 24.46 5.82 -10.24
N ASN A 252 23.14 5.72 -10.37
CA ASN A 252 22.48 5.00 -11.46
C ASN A 252 22.52 5.72 -12.83
N ARG A 253 22.87 7.03 -12.89
CA ARG A 253 22.96 7.77 -14.17
C ARG A 253 24.13 7.35 -15.06
N GLY A 254 25.19 6.77 -14.48
CA GLY A 254 26.42 6.47 -15.22
C GLY A 254 26.56 5.03 -15.71
N ASN A 255 25.94 4.05 -15.03
CA ASN A 255 26.30 2.63 -15.18
C ASN A 255 25.13 1.63 -15.07
N THR A 256 23.86 2.05 -15.08
CA THR A 256 22.76 1.16 -14.67
C THR A 256 21.56 1.08 -15.64
N SER A 257 20.81 -0.03 -15.49
CA SER A 257 19.50 -0.29 -16.09
C SER A 257 18.56 0.92 -15.95
N LEU A 258 17.97 1.31 -17.08
CA LEU A 258 16.97 2.37 -17.15
C LEU A 258 15.77 2.11 -16.22
N ASP A 259 15.44 0.83 -16.02
CA ASP A 259 14.39 0.36 -15.11
C ASP A 259 14.65 0.79 -13.66
N SER A 260 15.88 0.62 -13.16
CA SER A 260 16.26 1.04 -11.80
C SER A 260 16.13 2.55 -11.63
N LEU A 261 16.55 3.32 -12.62
CA LEU A 261 16.43 4.77 -12.60
C LEU A 261 14.96 5.21 -12.61
N ALA A 262 14.10 4.52 -13.37
CA ALA A 262 12.66 4.78 -13.39
C ALA A 262 12.00 4.49 -12.04
N VAL A 263 12.37 3.40 -11.37
CA VAL A 263 11.86 3.07 -10.02
C VAL A 263 12.28 4.14 -9.02
N LEU A 264 13.56 4.50 -8.98
CA LEU A 264 14.07 5.52 -8.05
C LEU A 264 13.44 6.90 -8.28
N LYS A 265 13.23 7.31 -9.54
CA LYS A 265 12.53 8.55 -9.87
C LYS A 265 11.05 8.51 -9.49
N THR A 266 10.40 7.35 -9.59
CA THR A 266 9.01 7.18 -9.13
C THR A 266 8.91 7.30 -7.62
N ILE A 267 9.83 6.66 -6.87
CA ILE A 267 9.94 6.81 -5.42
C ILE A 267 10.16 8.29 -5.04
N LYS A 268 11.13 8.96 -5.69
CA LYS A 268 11.42 10.38 -5.47
C LYS A 268 10.19 11.25 -5.72
N GLY A 269 9.50 11.03 -6.84
CA GLY A 269 8.31 11.79 -7.21
C GLY A 269 7.19 11.67 -6.18
N ALA A 270 6.91 10.44 -5.72
CA ALA A 270 5.90 10.18 -4.71
C ALA A 270 6.24 10.87 -3.38
N ILE A 271 7.49 10.75 -2.90
CA ILE A 271 7.94 11.41 -1.67
C ILE A 271 7.84 12.94 -1.78
N LEU A 272 8.27 13.52 -2.90
CA LEU A 272 8.19 14.97 -3.13
C LEU A 272 6.75 15.49 -3.12
N HIS A 273 5.80 14.74 -3.66
CA HIS A 273 4.38 15.09 -3.57
C HIS A 273 3.86 15.10 -2.14
N GLN A 274 4.24 14.12 -1.30
CA GLN A 274 3.83 14.10 0.11
C GLN A 274 4.50 15.24 0.92
N LEU A 275 5.68 15.71 0.49
CA LEU A 275 6.35 16.89 1.05
C LEU A 275 5.83 18.23 0.50
N GLY A 276 4.82 18.24 -0.36
CA GLY A 276 4.29 19.47 -0.98
C GLY A 276 5.16 20.05 -2.11
N ARG A 277 6.23 19.38 -2.50
CA ARG A 277 7.16 19.79 -3.58
C ARG A 277 6.66 19.31 -4.95
N HIS A 278 5.43 19.69 -5.30
CA HIS A 278 4.70 19.08 -6.41
C HIS A 278 5.36 19.25 -7.79
N LYS A 279 5.99 20.41 -8.06
CA LYS A 279 6.68 20.66 -9.34
C LYS A 279 7.84 19.70 -9.57
N GLU A 280 8.74 19.58 -8.58
CA GLU A 280 9.88 18.67 -8.65
C GLU A 280 9.43 17.19 -8.68
N GLY A 281 8.36 16.87 -7.96
CA GLY A 281 7.74 15.54 -8.01
C GLY A 281 7.24 15.21 -9.41
N ALA A 282 6.52 16.14 -10.04
CA ALA A 282 6.01 16.00 -11.40
C ALA A 282 7.14 15.86 -12.44
N GLU A 283 8.25 16.60 -12.30
CA GLU A 283 9.41 16.44 -13.19
C GLU A 283 10.01 15.02 -13.12
N CYS A 284 10.09 14.45 -11.92
CA CYS A 284 10.59 13.08 -11.74
C CYS A 284 9.65 12.06 -12.40
N LEU A 285 8.34 12.22 -12.23
CA LEU A 285 7.33 11.27 -12.72
C LEU A 285 7.10 11.40 -14.23
N ASN A 286 7.03 12.62 -14.75
CA ASN A 286 6.90 12.87 -16.19
C ASN A 286 8.08 12.27 -16.95
N TRP A 287 9.31 12.38 -16.43
CA TRP A 287 10.46 11.70 -17.02
C TRP A 287 10.24 10.19 -17.19
N VAL A 288 9.60 9.52 -16.22
CA VAL A 288 9.29 8.08 -16.30
C VAL A 288 8.16 7.81 -17.29
N ILE A 289 7.11 8.63 -17.24
CA ILE A 289 5.88 8.51 -18.04
C ILE A 289 6.15 8.75 -19.53
N ASP A 290 7.13 9.60 -19.86
CA ASP A 290 7.50 10.00 -21.21
C ASP A 290 8.58 9.09 -21.83
N LEU A 291 9.05 8.07 -21.09
CA LEU A 291 9.95 7.07 -21.66
C LEU A 291 9.28 6.35 -22.85
N PRO A 292 10.01 6.14 -23.96
CA PRO A 292 9.46 5.40 -25.11
C PRO A 292 8.99 4.00 -24.73
N ALA A 293 7.90 3.55 -25.35
CA ALA A 293 7.37 2.21 -25.14
C ALA A 293 8.44 1.13 -25.36
N GLY A 294 8.47 0.13 -24.47
CA GLY A 294 9.44 -0.97 -24.53
C GLY A 294 10.84 -0.65 -23.98
N LYS A 295 11.11 0.59 -23.53
CA LYS A 295 12.37 0.93 -22.85
C LYS A 295 12.47 0.40 -21.43
N ILE A 296 11.34 0.22 -20.76
CA ILE A 296 11.25 -0.50 -19.49
C ILE A 296 10.96 -1.97 -19.79
N THR A 297 11.87 -2.86 -19.43
CA THR A 297 11.81 -4.28 -19.84
C THR A 297 11.49 -5.23 -18.70
N GLU A 298 12.03 -4.99 -17.51
CA GLU A 298 11.92 -5.84 -16.31
C GLU A 298 10.90 -5.26 -15.32
N GLU A 299 10.99 -3.97 -15.01
CA GLU A 299 10.16 -3.27 -14.01
C GLU A 299 8.86 -2.71 -14.61
N LYS A 300 8.12 -3.51 -15.38
CA LYS A 300 6.95 -3.06 -16.16
C LYS A 300 5.85 -2.37 -15.35
N TRP A 301 5.78 -2.64 -14.05
CA TRP A 301 4.83 -1.98 -13.14
C TRP A 301 5.15 -0.50 -12.90
N VAL A 302 6.38 -0.03 -13.14
CA VAL A 302 6.83 1.30 -12.72
C VAL A 302 6.11 2.43 -13.45
N VAL A 303 5.89 2.31 -14.76
CA VAL A 303 5.23 3.36 -15.57
C VAL A 303 3.78 3.62 -15.16
N PRO A 304 2.91 2.59 -14.99
CA PRO A 304 1.56 2.83 -14.50
C PRO A 304 1.53 3.33 -13.04
N PHE A 305 2.50 2.95 -12.20
CA PHE A 305 2.62 3.52 -10.85
C PHE A 305 3.11 4.98 -10.88
N ALA A 306 3.98 5.36 -11.81
CA ALA A 306 4.36 6.76 -12.01
C ALA A 306 3.16 7.61 -12.46
N CYS A 307 2.32 7.08 -13.35
CA CYS A 307 1.04 7.73 -13.70
C CYS A 307 0.13 7.88 -12.46
N TRP A 308 0.04 6.84 -11.62
CA TRP A 308 -0.72 6.92 -10.37
C TRP A 308 -0.24 8.04 -9.45
N GLU A 309 1.07 8.09 -9.18
CA GLU A 309 1.65 9.11 -8.29
C GLU A 309 1.56 10.52 -8.88
N ALA A 310 1.66 10.67 -10.21
CA ALA A 310 1.46 11.97 -10.88
C ALA A 310 0.02 12.45 -10.69
N GLY A 311 -0.94 11.53 -10.75
CA GLY A 311 -2.35 11.83 -10.47
C GLY A 311 -2.58 12.21 -9.00
N VAL A 312 -1.92 11.53 -8.05
CA VAL A 312 -1.95 11.91 -6.62
C VAL A 312 -1.39 13.31 -6.42
N GLY A 313 -0.26 13.64 -7.05
CA GLY A 313 0.33 14.98 -7.01
C GLY A 313 -0.63 16.06 -7.50
N CYS A 314 -1.25 15.83 -8.67
CA CYS A 314 -2.25 16.75 -9.22
C CYS A 314 -3.48 16.89 -8.32
N TRP A 315 -3.97 15.80 -7.73
CA TRP A 315 -5.11 15.83 -6.81
C TRP A 315 -4.84 16.71 -5.59
N ILE A 316 -3.65 16.61 -5.01
CA ILE A 316 -3.27 17.42 -3.84
C ILE A 316 -3.13 18.89 -4.23
N GLU A 317 -2.47 19.17 -5.36
CA GLU A 317 -2.21 20.53 -5.85
C GLU A 317 -3.50 21.25 -6.28
N ASP A 318 -4.40 20.55 -6.97
CA ASP A 318 -5.61 21.13 -7.57
C ASP A 318 -6.82 21.15 -6.62
N LYS A 319 -6.69 20.67 -5.38
CA LYS A 319 -7.83 20.43 -4.47
C LYS A 319 -8.78 21.61 -4.28
N ASN A 320 -8.27 22.83 -4.44
CA ASN A 320 -8.99 24.10 -4.26
C ASN A 320 -9.50 24.73 -5.58
N LEU A 321 -9.23 24.12 -6.73
CA LEU A 321 -9.76 24.61 -8.01
C LEU A 321 -11.28 24.37 -8.09
N PRO A 322 -12.04 25.21 -8.82
CA PRO A 322 -13.48 25.07 -8.91
C PRO A 322 -13.91 23.98 -9.90
N GLY A 323 -15.02 23.31 -9.58
CA GLY A 323 -15.66 22.30 -10.44
C GLY A 323 -14.70 21.17 -10.81
N ASP A 324 -14.83 20.67 -12.04
CA ASP A 324 -14.07 19.51 -12.53
C ASP A 324 -12.55 19.76 -12.59
N LYS A 325 -12.12 21.03 -12.59
CA LYS A 325 -10.69 21.38 -12.61
C LYS A 325 -9.94 20.82 -11.41
N ARG A 326 -10.61 20.59 -10.28
CA ARG A 326 -10.01 20.05 -9.06
C ARG A 326 -9.48 18.62 -9.19
N TRP A 327 -9.98 17.87 -10.19
CA TRP A 327 -9.62 16.47 -10.39
C TRP A 327 -9.28 16.13 -11.83
N ALA A 328 -9.49 17.03 -12.81
CA ALA A 328 -9.30 16.76 -14.23
C ALA A 328 -7.89 16.26 -14.58
N ARG A 329 -6.83 16.91 -14.06
CA ARG A 329 -5.45 16.46 -14.28
C ARG A 329 -5.18 15.11 -13.64
N ALA A 330 -5.61 14.93 -12.39
CA ALA A 330 -5.47 13.66 -11.67
C ALA A 330 -6.13 12.50 -12.43
N LYS A 331 -7.38 12.72 -12.89
CA LYS A 331 -8.14 11.77 -13.68
C LYS A 331 -7.43 11.40 -14.98
N ALA A 332 -6.86 12.36 -15.71
CA ALA A 332 -6.15 12.08 -16.96
C ALA A 332 -4.97 11.12 -16.76
N PHE A 333 -4.18 11.31 -15.69
CA PHE A 333 -3.09 10.40 -15.36
C PHE A 333 -3.59 9.03 -14.92
N TRP A 334 -4.65 8.96 -14.12
CA TRP A 334 -5.23 7.69 -13.70
C TRP A 334 -5.89 6.93 -14.85
N ASP A 335 -6.56 7.61 -15.78
CA ASP A 335 -7.07 7.01 -17.01
C ASP A 335 -5.92 6.45 -17.86
N LYS A 336 -4.82 7.20 -18.03
CA LYS A 336 -3.60 6.72 -18.70
C LYS A 336 -3.05 5.46 -18.03
N ALA A 337 -3.02 5.41 -16.71
CA ALA A 337 -2.58 4.23 -15.94
C ALA A 337 -3.43 2.97 -16.23
N THR A 338 -4.73 3.11 -16.53
CA THR A 338 -5.60 1.97 -16.90
C THR A 338 -5.26 1.35 -18.25
N GLY A 339 -4.50 2.04 -19.10
CA GLY A 339 -4.07 1.53 -20.40
C GLY A 339 -2.95 0.49 -20.33
N PHE A 340 -2.31 0.31 -19.18
CA PHE A 340 -1.23 -0.66 -18.99
C PHE A 340 -1.77 -1.98 -18.46
N SER A 341 -1.13 -3.10 -18.82
CA SER A 341 -1.49 -4.43 -18.33
C SER A 341 -0.30 -5.39 -18.34
N GLY A 342 -0.42 -6.53 -17.66
CA GLY A 342 0.58 -7.60 -17.70
C GLY A 342 1.77 -7.39 -16.77
N TYR A 343 1.53 -6.79 -15.60
CA TYR A 343 2.54 -6.54 -14.54
C TYR A 343 2.03 -7.00 -13.17
N GLU A 344 2.94 -7.25 -12.22
CA GLU A 344 2.69 -7.99 -10.97
C GLU A 344 1.68 -7.31 -10.02
N PHE A 345 1.58 -5.99 -10.06
CA PHE A 345 0.72 -5.23 -9.15
C PHE A 345 -0.51 -4.62 -9.83
N GLU A 346 -0.93 -5.14 -10.98
CA GLU A 346 -2.07 -4.63 -11.76
C GLU A 346 -3.36 -4.63 -10.95
N PHE A 347 -3.64 -5.69 -10.18
CA PHE A 347 -4.82 -5.77 -9.33
C PHE A 347 -4.82 -4.69 -8.24
N ARG A 348 -3.67 -4.50 -7.58
CA ARG A 348 -3.51 -3.48 -6.53
C ARG A 348 -3.74 -2.08 -7.09
N LEU A 349 -3.11 -1.75 -8.22
CA LEU A 349 -3.30 -0.44 -8.85
C LEU A 349 -4.74 -0.25 -9.37
N SER A 350 -5.35 -1.30 -9.92
CA SER A 350 -6.74 -1.27 -10.39
C SER A 350 -7.73 -0.96 -9.26
N ILE A 351 -7.50 -1.48 -8.04
CA ILE A 351 -8.31 -1.12 -6.86
C ILE A 351 -8.16 0.36 -6.56
N ARG A 352 -6.93 0.90 -6.56
CA ARG A 352 -6.67 2.33 -6.30
C ARG A 352 -7.43 3.22 -7.29
N ILE A 353 -7.23 2.96 -8.58
CA ILE A 353 -7.88 3.73 -9.65
C ILE A 353 -9.39 3.62 -9.54
N HIS A 354 -9.93 2.41 -9.33
CA HIS A 354 -11.37 2.25 -9.16
C HIS A 354 -11.92 3.08 -7.97
N ALA A 355 -11.22 3.07 -6.84
CA ALA A 355 -11.66 3.77 -5.65
C ALA A 355 -11.64 5.30 -5.83
N VAL A 356 -10.62 5.87 -6.48
CA VAL A 356 -10.57 7.31 -6.76
C VAL A 356 -11.54 7.74 -7.87
N MET A 357 -11.80 6.89 -8.85
CA MET A 357 -12.82 7.16 -9.88
C MET A 357 -14.23 7.18 -9.30
N MET A 358 -14.52 6.31 -8.31
CA MET A 358 -15.76 6.38 -7.54
C MET A 358 -15.87 7.71 -6.80
N ARG A 359 -14.77 8.19 -6.20
CA ARG A 359 -14.74 9.49 -5.52
C ARG A 359 -14.96 10.67 -6.48
N ILE A 360 -14.36 10.64 -7.66
CA ILE A 360 -14.60 11.65 -8.70
C ILE A 360 -16.08 11.67 -9.09
N LYS A 361 -16.69 10.50 -9.30
CA LYS A 361 -18.13 10.40 -9.63
C LYS A 361 -19.04 10.95 -8.54
N GLU A 362 -18.65 10.86 -7.27
CA GLU A 362 -19.39 11.45 -6.14
C GLU A 362 -19.21 12.98 -6.04
N LEU A 363 -18.17 13.54 -6.67
CA LEU A 363 -17.87 14.98 -6.69
C LEU A 363 -18.38 15.69 -7.96
N SER A 364 -18.70 14.92 -9.00
CA SER A 364 -19.28 15.41 -10.26
C SER A 364 -20.80 15.46 -10.12
#